data_AF-A0A167Q476-F1
#
_entry.id   AF-A0A167Q476-F1
#
_cell.length_a   1.000
_cell.length_b   1.000
_cell.length_c   1.000
_cell.angle_alpha   90.00
_cell.angle_beta   90.00
_cell.angle_gamma   90.00
#
_symmetry.space_group_name_H-M   'P 1'
#
loop_
_entity.id
_entity.type
_entity.pdbx_description
1 polymer ?
#
loop_
_entity_poly.entity_id
_entity_poly.type
_entity_poly.pdbx_seq_one_letter_code
_entity_poly.pdbx_strand_id
1 'polypeptide(L)'
;MDNSAVFVQGYMVYILEGGQFIGIEVESTSIKLETLLGVDLTPVDVALCYSVSPRKVSHLIPRHKSLPEEPHFLKRHVLDETGKPIDPKLFYKQYNPYKSRSMKFAALSYKERSSIENIHFLSAIPKKKGASGMSLLSKIVEDCKRLENGLVMFSAKDNENVLVASPFLWIEADTPCHSELCGLRTPTSLYPCRKCYVHLQRSMPNLQSSSYYTGRHTARTKAHYLAVASTSGHGSTIPDAPLTGNALTASNLCFTNRATDALLELQSFDSSTDTSVEVLHNILLGVAKLSKALKGYENSQGISRKFTQELRHCGSFLGRDYKVLLQILPTILVTEFANNSILSLITPSFVRLGRLCSLVFVKAVRYDYNMYINEVEKAVTSLIQERHHYVITCEIKGHNPYSSKPKVHLLTHLPDDLQRFGTALHYETEKGEQFNKHIREHLMHTNRLNTSRDVCLKFAKQSAMRHIIDGGSWVSKDKMREKYGNSTAEFFKENFNNNVKNILFGRSRDFADNNNTDDITAKALCDNTFAVFMLKESRDQHVHPFIGKVSSLRVEHY
;
A
#
# COMPACT_ATOMS: atom_id res chain seq x y z
N MET A 1 27.77 -16.46 1.14
CA MET A 1 27.20 -15.16 1.55
C MET A 1 25.75 -15.20 1.14
N ASP A 2 24.87 -15.45 2.11
CA ASP A 2 23.43 -15.58 1.92
C ASP A 2 22.84 -14.20 1.62
N ASN A 3 22.59 -13.90 0.34
CA ASN A 3 21.83 -12.71 -0.06
C ASN A 3 20.33 -12.98 0.11
N SER A 4 19.91 -13.44 1.28
CA SER A 4 18.50 -13.63 1.61
C SER A 4 17.88 -12.26 1.88
N ALA A 5 17.41 -11.65 0.79
CA ALA A 5 16.66 -10.39 0.72
C ALA A 5 17.41 -9.14 1.21
N VAL A 6 17.71 -8.23 0.27
CA VAL A 6 18.03 -6.83 0.60
C VAL A 6 16.76 -6.23 1.20
N PHE A 7 16.68 -6.19 2.53
CA PHE A 7 15.60 -5.51 3.24
C PHE A 7 15.97 -4.03 3.40
N VAL A 8 14.99 -3.13 3.30
CA VAL A 8 15.17 -1.76 3.79
C VAL A 8 15.24 -1.84 5.32
N GLN A 9 16.45 -1.77 5.84
CA GLN A 9 16.73 -1.84 7.28
C GLN A 9 16.61 -0.42 7.85
N GLY A 10 15.63 -0.24 8.73
CA GLY A 10 15.00 1.06 8.97
C GLY A 10 15.12 1.61 10.38
N TYR A 11 16.10 1.18 11.17
CA TYR A 11 16.35 1.78 12.47
C TYR A 11 17.83 1.78 12.82
N MET A 12 18.28 2.84 13.48
CA MET A 12 19.57 2.88 14.16
C MET A 12 19.32 2.96 15.67
N VAL A 13 19.99 2.10 16.43
CA VAL A 13 19.96 2.11 17.90
C VAL A 13 21.37 2.39 18.41
N TYR A 14 21.51 3.41 19.26
CA TYR A 14 22.79 3.77 19.89
C TYR A 14 22.69 3.69 21.42
N ILE A 15 23.73 3.11 22.03
CA ILE A 15 23.94 3.14 23.48
C ILE A 15 24.60 4.48 23.85
N LEU A 16 24.03 5.14 24.87
CA LEU A 16 24.53 6.39 25.45
C LEU A 16 25.20 6.07 26.79
N GLU A 17 26.52 6.26 26.87
CA GLU A 17 27.26 6.18 28.14
C GLU A 17 28.01 7.51 28.37
N GLY A 18 27.78 8.13 29.52
CA GLY A 18 28.42 9.42 29.87
C GLY A 18 28.11 10.60 28.95
N GLY A 19 27.07 10.52 28.11
CA GLY A 19 26.75 11.53 27.10
C GLY A 19 27.57 11.41 25.81
N GLN A 20 28.32 10.32 25.62
CA GLN A 20 29.06 9.99 24.40
C GLN A 20 28.50 8.71 23.74
N PHE A 21 28.60 8.64 22.41
CA PHE A 21 28.12 7.52 21.60
C PHE A 21 29.17 6.41 21.52
N ILE A 22 28.86 5.18 21.97
CA ILE A 22 29.88 4.13 22.14
C ILE A 22 29.72 2.92 21.19
N GLY A 23 28.70 2.82 20.33
CA GLY A 23 28.65 1.73 19.35
C GLY A 23 27.45 1.68 18.40
N ILE A 24 27.58 0.86 17.34
CA ILE A 24 26.67 0.69 16.20
C ILE A 24 26.28 -0.79 16.04
N GLU A 25 24.99 -1.07 15.85
CA GLU A 25 24.53 -2.15 14.95
C GLU A 25 23.58 -1.51 13.93
N VAL A 26 24.04 -1.40 12.68
CA VAL A 26 23.25 -0.89 11.56
C VAL A 26 23.38 -1.88 10.42
N GLU A 27 22.22 -2.38 10.02
CA GLU A 27 21.99 -2.97 8.74
C GLU A 27 21.39 -1.81 7.89
N SER A 28 21.99 -1.51 6.74
CA SER A 28 21.87 -0.34 5.83
C SER A 28 20.70 0.68 5.99
N THR A 29 21.02 1.99 6.08
CA THR A 29 20.05 3.11 5.94
C THR A 29 20.54 4.18 4.94
N SER A 30 19.62 4.90 4.29
CA SER A 30 19.93 6.03 3.38
C SER A 30 20.26 7.35 4.10
N ILE A 31 20.21 7.38 5.44
CA ILE A 31 20.60 8.55 6.24
C ILE A 31 22.05 8.37 6.71
N LYS A 32 22.90 9.36 6.40
CA LYS A 32 24.27 9.40 6.93
C LYS A 32 24.22 9.83 8.40
N LEU A 33 24.94 9.12 9.27
CA LEU A 33 24.93 9.41 10.70
C LEU A 33 25.24 10.87 11.05
N GLU A 34 26.16 11.46 10.27
CA GLU A 34 26.60 12.86 10.34
C GLU A 34 25.46 13.89 10.14
N THR A 35 24.29 13.46 9.63
CA THR A 35 23.11 14.31 9.40
C THR A 35 22.12 14.34 10.56
N LEU A 36 22.32 13.56 11.62
CA LEU A 36 21.58 13.69 12.90
C LEU A 36 22.06 14.96 13.62
N LEU A 37 21.65 16.13 13.13
CA LEU A 37 22.10 17.46 13.58
C LEU A 37 21.65 17.84 15.01
N GLY A 38 20.89 16.97 15.69
CA GLY A 38 20.53 17.16 17.10
C GLY A 38 19.62 16.06 17.62
N VAL A 39 19.93 15.54 18.81
CA VAL A 39 19.05 14.63 19.56
C VAL A 39 17.94 15.46 20.21
N ASP A 40 16.68 15.12 19.96
CA ASP A 40 15.55 15.76 20.66
C ASP A 40 15.47 15.21 22.09
N LEU A 41 16.01 15.98 23.04
CA LEU A 41 15.94 15.71 24.47
C LEU A 41 14.65 16.22 25.12
N THR A 42 13.76 16.85 24.35
CA THR A 42 12.52 17.42 24.88
C THR A 42 11.60 16.29 25.35
N PRO A 43 11.15 16.29 26.62
CA PRO A 43 10.14 15.36 27.07
C PRO A 43 8.94 15.41 26.14
N VAL A 44 8.47 14.24 25.71
CA VAL A 44 7.36 14.12 24.76
C VAL A 44 6.05 14.54 25.46
N ASP A 45 5.76 15.84 25.50
CA ASP A 45 4.46 16.35 25.96
C ASP A 45 3.44 16.18 24.82
N VAL A 46 2.98 14.94 24.62
CA VAL A 46 2.06 14.62 23.53
C VAL A 46 0.68 15.11 23.89
N ALA A 47 0.18 16.09 23.14
CA ALA A 47 -1.26 16.30 23.11
C ALA A 47 -1.94 15.06 22.52
N LEU A 48 -2.64 14.32 23.38
CA LEU A 48 -3.28 13.05 23.04
C LEU A 48 -4.38 13.19 21.98
N CYS A 49 -4.96 14.38 21.84
CA CYS A 49 -6.11 14.65 20.99
C CYS A 49 -6.01 16.01 20.28
N TYR A 50 -6.40 16.03 19.01
CA TYR A 50 -6.48 17.22 18.18
C TYR A 50 -7.93 17.48 17.75
N SER A 51 -8.33 18.74 17.74
CA SER A 51 -9.53 19.20 17.04
C SER A 51 -9.14 19.57 15.61
N VAL A 52 -9.93 19.10 14.64
CA VAL A 52 -9.70 19.35 13.21
C VAL A 52 -10.86 20.13 12.64
N SER A 53 -10.54 21.26 12.01
CA SER A 53 -11.44 22.09 11.23
C SER A 53 -10.86 22.31 9.82
N PRO A 54 -11.66 22.76 8.84
CA PRO A 54 -11.18 22.96 7.46
C PRO A 54 -9.96 23.84 7.28
N ARG A 55 -9.63 24.69 8.26
CA ARG A 55 -8.51 25.63 8.18
C ARG A 55 -7.51 25.51 9.33
N LYS A 56 -7.79 24.71 10.35
CA LYS A 56 -6.97 24.68 11.57
C LYS A 56 -7.03 23.32 12.25
N VAL A 57 -5.85 22.83 12.62
CA VAL A 57 -5.67 21.79 13.64
C VAL A 57 -5.26 22.48 14.93
N SER A 58 -5.90 22.14 16.04
CA SER A 58 -5.57 22.72 17.34
C SER A 58 -5.60 21.66 18.44
N HIS A 59 -4.75 21.82 19.44
CA HIS A 59 -4.80 21.01 20.66
C HIS A 59 -6.19 21.09 21.30
N LEU A 60 -6.68 19.96 21.81
CA LEU A 60 -7.76 20.02 22.80
C LEU A 60 -7.16 20.60 24.10
N ILE A 61 -7.59 21.81 24.48
CA ILE A 61 -7.15 22.51 25.70
C ILE A 61 -7.39 21.61 26.94
N PRO A 62 -6.54 21.65 27.98
CA PRO A 62 -6.74 20.89 29.22
C PRO A 62 -8.13 21.04 29.87
N ARG A 63 -8.79 22.19 29.74
CA ARG A 63 -10.19 22.39 30.17
C ARG A 63 -11.19 21.46 29.48
N HIS A 64 -10.88 21.05 28.26
CA HIS A 64 -11.66 20.09 27.49
C HIS A 64 -11.14 18.66 27.66
N LYS A 65 -10.20 18.39 28.60
CA LYS A 65 -9.67 17.04 28.91
C LYS A 65 -10.65 16.19 29.72
N SER A 66 -11.56 16.81 30.47
CA SER A 66 -12.68 16.10 31.11
C SER A 66 -13.62 15.49 30.08
N LEU A 67 -13.88 16.16 28.95
CA LEU A 67 -14.69 15.61 27.87
C LEU A 67 -14.17 14.25 27.37
N PRO A 68 -12.84 14.02 27.17
CA PRO A 68 -12.13 12.74 27.00
C PRO A 68 -12.36 11.65 28.04
N GLU A 69 -12.40 12.04 29.32
CA GLU A 69 -12.38 11.14 30.47
C GLU A 69 -13.79 10.80 30.98
N GLU A 70 -14.78 11.66 30.70
CA GLU A 70 -16.17 11.41 31.03
C GLU A 70 -16.75 10.28 30.16
N PRO A 71 -17.20 9.17 30.75
CA PRO A 71 -17.96 8.17 30.02
C PRO A 71 -19.27 8.82 29.54
N HIS A 72 -19.43 8.94 28.23
CA HIS A 72 -20.65 9.52 27.66
C HIS A 72 -21.86 8.66 28.06
N PHE A 73 -22.61 9.13 29.03
CA PHE A 73 -23.88 8.58 29.46
C PHE A 73 -24.85 8.73 28.29
N LEU A 74 -25.20 7.62 27.64
CA LEU A 74 -26.44 7.36 26.87
C LEU A 74 -26.15 6.28 25.83
N LYS A 75 -26.59 5.05 26.11
CA LYS A 75 -27.03 4.11 25.08
C LYS A 75 -28.44 4.52 24.64
N ARG A 76 -28.56 5.52 23.76
CA ARG A 76 -29.81 5.76 23.02
C ARG A 76 -29.63 5.31 21.57
N HIS A 77 -30.68 4.72 21.00
CA HIS A 77 -30.73 4.39 19.58
C HIS A 77 -30.33 5.61 18.76
N VAL A 78 -29.31 5.45 17.91
CA VAL A 78 -28.72 6.58 17.18
C VAL A 78 -29.60 6.88 15.97
N LEU A 79 -30.16 8.09 16.00
CA LEU A 79 -30.84 8.71 14.88
C LEU A 79 -29.84 9.58 14.10
N ASP A 80 -29.99 9.72 12.79
CA ASP A 80 -29.20 10.60 11.93
C ASP A 80 -29.55 12.08 12.18
N GLU A 81 -28.91 12.99 11.44
CA GLU A 81 -29.11 14.45 11.55
C GLU A 81 -30.57 14.88 11.28
N THR A 82 -31.41 13.95 10.78
CA THR A 82 -32.84 14.14 10.49
C THR A 82 -33.77 13.36 11.44
N GLY A 83 -33.24 12.68 12.46
CA GLY A 83 -34.04 11.92 13.41
C GLY A 83 -34.41 10.50 12.95
N LYS A 84 -33.74 9.92 11.94
CA LYS A 84 -33.99 8.53 11.49
C LYS A 84 -32.94 7.54 11.97
N PRO A 85 -33.28 6.27 12.30
CA PRO A 85 -32.30 5.26 12.67
C PRO A 85 -31.17 5.13 11.65
N ILE A 86 -29.91 5.17 12.11
CA ILE A 86 -28.75 5.03 11.22
C ILE A 86 -28.78 3.65 10.54
N ASP A 87 -28.84 3.65 9.19
CA ASP A 87 -28.84 2.45 8.36
C ASP A 87 -27.57 1.59 8.60
N PRO A 88 -27.70 0.30 8.97
CA PRO A 88 -26.59 -0.64 9.03
C PRO A 88 -25.76 -0.71 7.74
N LYS A 89 -26.30 -0.25 6.61
CA LYS A 89 -25.58 -0.18 5.33
C LYS A 89 -24.40 0.80 5.33
N LEU A 90 -24.35 1.81 6.21
CA LEU A 90 -23.21 2.72 6.33
C LEU A 90 -21.89 2.02 6.69
N PHE A 91 -21.96 0.76 7.11
CA PHE A 91 -20.80 -0.01 7.59
C PHE A 91 -20.29 -1.05 6.58
N TYR A 92 -20.88 -1.15 5.38
CA TYR A 92 -20.29 -1.89 4.27
C TYR A 92 -19.04 -1.18 3.74
N LYS A 93 -18.09 -1.91 3.14
CA LYS A 93 -16.83 -1.38 2.55
C LYS A 93 -17.08 -0.15 1.65
N GLN A 94 -18.22 -0.14 0.96
CA GLN A 94 -18.73 0.92 0.09
C GLN A 94 -18.97 2.28 0.78
N TYR A 95 -19.17 2.30 2.09
CA TYR A 95 -19.63 3.49 2.83
C TYR A 95 -18.69 3.90 3.98
N ASN A 96 -17.42 3.45 3.98
CA ASN A 96 -16.47 3.79 5.05
C ASN A 96 -16.42 5.32 5.28
N PRO A 97 -16.95 5.84 6.41
CA PRO A 97 -17.09 7.27 6.63
C PRO A 97 -15.75 7.95 6.95
N TYR A 98 -14.66 7.20 7.09
CA TYR A 98 -13.36 7.73 7.51
C TYR A 98 -12.27 7.44 6.48
N LYS A 99 -11.29 8.35 6.42
CA LYS A 99 -9.94 8.07 5.93
C LYS A 99 -9.08 7.77 7.16
N SER A 100 -8.53 6.57 7.23
CA SER A 100 -7.65 6.12 8.31
C SER A 100 -6.20 6.09 7.87
N ARG A 101 -5.28 6.26 8.81
CA ARG A 101 -3.83 6.09 8.64
C ARG A 101 -3.31 5.15 9.72
N SER A 102 -2.37 4.32 9.33
CA SER A 102 -1.64 3.41 10.19
C SER A 102 -0.19 3.31 9.74
N MET A 103 0.69 2.87 10.62
CA MET A 103 2.09 2.61 10.33
C MET A 103 2.48 1.19 10.78
N LYS A 104 3.60 0.72 10.25
CA LYS A 104 4.25 -0.54 10.64
C LYS A 104 5.75 -0.35 10.54
N PHE A 105 6.52 -1.04 11.36
CA PHE A 105 7.98 -0.98 11.30
C PHE A 105 8.49 -1.81 10.12
N ALA A 106 9.28 -1.19 9.24
CA ALA A 106 9.73 -1.81 7.99
C ALA A 106 10.67 -3.01 8.18
N ALA A 107 11.46 -2.99 9.24
CA ALA A 107 12.46 -4.01 9.55
C ALA A 107 11.87 -5.34 10.07
N LEU A 108 10.57 -5.38 10.37
CA LEU A 108 9.89 -6.62 10.74
C LEU A 108 9.79 -7.57 9.53
N SER A 109 9.79 -8.88 9.79
CA SER A 109 9.56 -9.88 8.74
C SER A 109 8.21 -9.67 8.05
N TYR A 110 8.02 -10.19 6.83
CA TYR A 110 6.73 -10.07 6.12
C TYR A 110 5.55 -10.57 6.96
N LYS A 111 5.76 -11.70 7.67
CA LYS A 111 4.74 -12.31 8.55
C LYS A 111 4.40 -11.39 9.72
N GLU A 112 5.41 -10.79 10.35
CA GLU A 112 5.22 -9.89 11.48
C GLU A 112 4.59 -8.56 11.05
N ARG A 113 5.05 -7.94 9.96
CA ARG A 113 4.42 -6.73 9.38
C ARG A 113 2.97 -6.95 8.95
N SER A 114 2.64 -8.19 8.61
CA SER A 114 1.28 -8.62 8.26
C SER A 114 0.46 -9.06 9.47
N SER A 115 0.94 -8.86 10.71
CA SER A 115 0.15 -9.09 11.91
C SER A 115 -0.62 -7.83 12.30
N ILE A 116 -1.86 -7.98 12.74
CA ILE A 116 -2.66 -6.89 13.31
C ILE A 116 -1.94 -6.21 14.49
N GLU A 117 -1.14 -6.98 15.24
CA GLU A 117 -0.43 -6.52 16.44
C GLU A 117 0.69 -5.51 16.10
N ASN A 118 1.22 -5.57 14.88
CA ASN A 118 2.32 -4.73 14.40
C ASN A 118 1.86 -3.67 13.39
N ILE A 119 0.55 -3.47 13.25
CA ILE A 119 -0.03 -2.33 12.54
C ILE A 119 -0.56 -1.35 13.58
N HIS A 120 0.13 -0.22 13.69
CA HIS A 120 -0.18 0.83 14.66
C HIS A 120 -1.10 1.87 14.03
N PHE A 121 -2.27 2.05 14.62
CA PHE A 121 -3.23 3.06 14.19
C PHE A 121 -2.71 4.48 14.54
N LEU A 122 -2.76 5.40 13.57
CA LEU A 122 -2.32 6.79 13.76
C LEU A 122 -3.50 7.76 13.84
N SER A 123 -4.46 7.64 12.93
CA SER A 123 -5.61 8.56 12.89
C SER A 123 -6.79 8.03 12.08
N ALA A 124 -7.98 8.57 12.36
CA ALA A 124 -9.17 8.40 11.54
C ALA A 124 -9.87 9.76 11.38
N ILE A 125 -9.98 10.23 10.13
CA ILE A 125 -10.59 11.52 9.79
C ILE A 125 -11.92 11.27 9.09
N PRO A 126 -13.04 11.86 9.56
CA PRO A 126 -14.32 11.74 8.88
C PRO A 126 -14.27 12.37 7.47
N LYS A 127 -14.87 11.71 6.48
CA LYS A 127 -15.12 12.22 5.13
C LYS A 127 -16.32 13.17 5.16
N LYS A 128 -16.29 14.22 5.99
CA LYS A 128 -17.32 15.28 6.05
C LYS A 128 -16.84 16.54 5.33
N LYS A 129 -17.77 17.42 4.91
CA LYS A 129 -17.45 18.74 4.35
C LYS A 129 -16.53 19.49 5.31
N GLY A 130 -15.33 19.82 4.85
CA GLY A 130 -14.37 20.60 5.62
C GLY A 130 -13.29 19.81 6.36
N ALA A 131 -13.21 18.48 6.26
CA ALA A 131 -12.03 17.76 6.72
C ALA A 131 -11.42 16.98 5.54
N SER A 132 -10.13 17.19 5.28
CA SER A 132 -9.39 16.43 4.28
C SER A 132 -8.72 15.23 4.94
N GLY A 133 -8.50 14.15 4.18
CA GLY A 133 -7.63 13.06 4.63
C GLY A 133 -6.19 13.51 4.93
N MET A 134 -5.82 14.71 4.50
CA MET A 134 -4.53 15.32 4.73
C MET A 134 -4.51 16.27 5.93
N SER A 135 -5.66 16.51 6.59
CA SER A 135 -5.74 17.53 7.63
C SER A 135 -4.83 17.28 8.84
N LEU A 136 -4.53 16.02 9.17
CA LEU A 136 -3.59 15.67 10.26
C LEU A 136 -2.16 15.37 9.77
N LEU A 137 -1.89 15.53 8.47
CA LEU A 137 -0.62 15.12 7.89
C LEU A 137 0.56 15.92 8.46
N SER A 138 0.41 17.23 8.63
CA SER A 138 1.47 18.07 9.21
C SER A 138 1.85 17.63 10.62
N LYS A 139 0.88 17.19 11.43
CA LYS A 139 1.17 16.74 12.79
C LYS A 139 1.85 15.37 12.82
N ILE A 140 1.43 14.47 11.93
CA ILE A 140 2.13 13.18 11.73
C ILE A 140 3.57 13.42 11.27
N VAL A 141 3.80 14.37 10.35
CA VAL A 141 5.13 14.76 9.88
C VAL A 141 5.99 15.29 11.03
N GLU A 142 5.45 16.13 11.90
CA GLU A 142 6.18 16.64 13.06
C GLU A 142 6.67 15.50 13.97
N ASP A 143 5.81 14.53 14.25
CA ASP A 143 6.18 13.33 15.03
C ASP A 143 7.22 12.47 14.28
N CYS A 144 7.07 12.29 12.96
CA CYS A 144 8.06 11.59 12.13
C CYS A 144 9.42 12.31 12.08
N LYS A 145 9.43 13.64 12.07
CA LYS A 145 10.66 14.46 12.05
C LYS A 145 11.43 14.30 13.36
N ARG A 146 10.71 14.20 14.48
CA ARG A 146 11.32 13.90 15.79
C ARG A 146 11.93 12.48 15.81
N LEU A 147 11.24 11.49 15.25
CA LEU A 147 11.78 10.14 15.09
C LEU A 147 13.00 10.07 14.15
N GLU A 148 12.99 10.86 13.08
CA GLU A 148 14.09 10.96 12.13
C GLU A 148 15.34 11.59 12.78
N ASN A 149 15.17 12.61 13.61
CA ASN A 149 16.26 13.26 14.35
C ASN A 149 16.80 12.43 15.53
N GLY A 150 16.09 11.37 15.90
CA GLY A 150 16.44 10.50 17.02
C GLY A 150 15.78 10.91 18.34
N LEU A 151 15.21 9.93 19.03
CA LEU A 151 14.59 10.07 20.34
C LEU A 151 15.30 9.23 21.39
N VAL A 152 15.50 9.78 22.58
CA VAL A 152 15.99 9.00 23.71
C VAL A 152 14.84 8.15 24.26
N MET A 153 15.02 6.83 24.21
CA MET A 153 14.07 5.83 24.68
C MET A 153 14.75 4.92 25.69
N PHE A 154 14.01 4.40 26.66
CA PHE A 154 14.57 3.42 27.60
C PHE A 154 14.51 2.02 27.00
N SER A 155 15.65 1.36 26.88
CA SER A 155 15.74 -0.06 26.50
C SER A 155 15.56 -0.93 27.73
N ALA A 156 14.51 -1.75 27.74
CA ALA A 156 14.33 -2.74 28.79
C ALA A 156 15.37 -3.87 28.73
N LYS A 157 15.91 -4.15 27.54
CA LYS A 157 16.93 -5.18 27.31
C LYS A 157 18.27 -4.76 27.90
N ASP A 158 18.66 -3.51 27.65
CA ASP A 158 19.97 -2.98 28.03
C ASP A 158 19.91 -2.20 29.37
N ASN A 159 18.69 -2.00 29.90
CA ASN A 159 18.40 -1.30 31.15
C ASN A 159 18.96 0.13 31.21
N GLU A 160 18.99 0.79 30.07
CA GLU A 160 19.56 2.13 29.90
C GLU A 160 18.76 2.95 28.87
N ASN A 161 19.06 4.24 28.80
CA ASN A 161 18.50 5.11 27.77
C ASN A 161 19.32 4.96 26.49
N VAL A 162 18.67 4.58 25.40
CA VAL A 162 19.23 4.43 24.07
C VAL A 162 18.67 5.52 23.15
N LEU A 163 19.47 5.97 22.18
CA LEU A 163 18.97 6.83 21.11
C LEU A 163 18.39 5.95 20.00
N VAL A 164 17.12 6.18 19.66
CA VAL A 164 16.41 5.49 18.59
C VAL A 164 16.13 6.48 17.48
N ALA A 165 16.71 6.25 16.30
CA ALA A 165 16.39 6.97 15.09
C ALA A 165 15.61 6.05 14.14
N SER A 166 14.42 6.50 13.72
CA SER A 166 13.53 5.71 12.86
C SER A 166 13.00 6.59 11.72
N PRO A 167 13.74 6.68 10.61
CA PRO A 167 13.35 7.54 9.52
C PRO A 167 12.15 7.01 8.74
N PHE A 168 11.42 7.94 8.14
CA PHE A 168 10.29 7.62 7.29
C PHE A 168 10.78 7.01 5.97
N LEU A 169 10.28 5.81 5.59
CA LEU A 169 10.81 5.08 4.42
C LEU A 169 9.92 5.16 3.18
N TRP A 170 8.63 4.84 3.28
CA TRP A 170 7.69 4.95 2.16
C TRP A 170 6.23 5.03 2.64
N ILE A 171 5.33 5.43 1.74
CA ILE A 171 3.89 5.41 1.97
C ILE A 171 3.27 4.25 1.19
N GLU A 172 2.39 3.49 1.84
CA GLU A 172 1.53 2.52 1.19
C GLU A 172 0.16 3.13 0.93
N ALA A 173 -0.15 3.43 -0.32
CA ALA A 173 -1.48 3.89 -0.71
C ALA A 173 -1.82 3.54 -2.17
N ASP A 174 -3.10 3.66 -2.50
CA ASP A 174 -3.55 3.53 -3.89
C ASP A 174 -3.04 4.69 -4.77
N THR A 175 -3.10 4.52 -6.09
CA THR A 175 -2.60 5.52 -7.04
C THR A 175 -3.21 6.92 -6.84
N PRO A 176 -4.53 7.07 -6.63
CA PRO A 176 -5.12 8.38 -6.31
C PRO A 176 -4.55 9.01 -5.05
N CYS A 177 -4.42 8.26 -3.94
CA CYS A 177 -3.87 8.77 -2.70
C CYS A 177 -2.39 9.16 -2.83
N HIS A 178 -1.55 8.36 -3.51
CA HIS A 178 -0.17 8.74 -3.83
C HIS A 178 -0.10 10.05 -4.62
N SER A 179 -1.02 10.25 -5.57
CA SER A 179 -1.06 11.50 -6.33
C SER A 179 -1.44 12.70 -5.45
N GLU A 180 -2.42 12.50 -4.54
CA GLU A 180 -2.82 13.51 -3.56
C GLU A 180 -1.64 13.89 -2.65
N LEU A 181 -0.87 12.89 -2.18
CA LEU A 181 0.33 13.05 -1.34
C LEU A 181 1.47 13.79 -2.05
N CYS A 182 1.66 13.54 -3.35
CA CYS A 182 2.63 14.26 -4.18
C CYS A 182 2.13 15.64 -4.64
N GLY A 183 0.94 16.08 -4.22
CA GLY A 183 0.38 17.35 -4.65
C GLY A 183 -0.05 17.41 -6.13
N LEU A 184 -0.25 16.26 -6.79
CA LEU A 184 -0.50 16.14 -8.23
C LEU A 184 -1.98 15.89 -8.58
N ARG A 185 -2.44 16.49 -9.69
CA ARG A 185 -3.76 16.22 -10.30
C ARG A 185 -3.66 15.06 -11.30
N THR A 186 -4.38 13.95 -11.10
CA THR A 186 -4.22 12.73 -11.93
C THR A 186 -5.27 12.41 -13.01
N PRO A 187 -6.57 12.72 -12.89
CA PRO A 187 -7.54 12.19 -13.85
C PRO A 187 -7.46 12.79 -15.26
N THR A 188 -7.02 14.04 -15.42
CA THR A 188 -7.04 14.79 -16.70
C THR A 188 -5.67 15.35 -17.12
N SER A 189 -4.62 14.98 -16.39
CA SER A 189 -3.27 15.50 -16.60
C SER A 189 -2.58 14.87 -17.82
N LEU A 190 -1.83 15.71 -18.54
CA LEU A 190 -0.88 15.32 -19.59
C LEU A 190 0.45 14.79 -19.02
N TYR A 191 0.80 15.17 -17.79
CA TYR A 191 1.96 14.68 -17.04
C TYR A 191 1.54 13.93 -15.76
N PRO A 192 0.78 12.82 -15.89
CA PRO A 192 0.09 12.19 -14.75
C PRO A 192 1.01 11.34 -13.87
N CYS A 193 2.25 11.08 -14.29
CA CYS A 193 3.20 10.28 -13.51
C CYS A 193 3.81 11.12 -12.38
N ARG A 194 3.88 10.52 -11.19
CA ARG A 194 4.51 11.12 -10.00
C ARG A 194 6.01 10.82 -9.89
N LYS A 195 6.55 9.94 -10.73
CA LYS A 195 7.96 9.54 -10.70
C LYS A 195 8.77 10.14 -11.84
N CYS A 196 8.13 10.48 -12.96
CA CYS A 196 8.80 11.09 -14.12
C CYS A 196 7.87 12.07 -14.87
N TYR A 197 8.44 12.76 -15.85
CA TYR A 197 7.74 13.70 -16.73
C TYR A 197 7.32 13.06 -18.06
N VAL A 198 6.70 11.87 -18.03
CA VAL A 198 6.06 11.33 -19.22
C VAL A 198 4.89 12.22 -19.65
N HIS A 199 4.82 12.54 -20.94
CA HIS A 199 3.66 13.17 -21.54
C HIS A 199 2.72 12.09 -22.12
N LEU A 200 1.50 11.95 -21.58
CA LEU A 200 0.53 10.93 -22.00
C LEU A 200 -0.70 11.56 -22.67
N GLN A 201 -0.78 11.45 -24.00
CA GLN A 201 -1.97 11.77 -24.77
C GLN A 201 -2.93 10.59 -24.82
N ARG A 202 -4.22 10.86 -24.63
CA ARG A 202 -5.29 9.85 -24.53
C ARG A 202 -6.22 9.81 -25.74
N SER A 203 -5.94 10.59 -26.77
CA SER A 203 -6.73 10.66 -28.00
C SER A 203 -5.93 10.12 -29.18
N MET A 204 -6.52 9.19 -29.93
CA MET A 204 -6.10 8.92 -31.31
C MET A 204 -6.41 10.18 -32.13
N PRO A 205 -5.49 10.70 -32.98
CA PRO A 205 -4.33 10.06 -33.60
C PRO A 205 -2.97 10.31 -32.92
N ASN A 206 -2.89 11.03 -31.81
CA ASN A 206 -1.63 11.51 -31.23
C ASN A 206 -0.91 10.46 -30.35
N LEU A 207 -1.02 9.18 -30.71
CA LEU A 207 -0.34 8.12 -29.97
C LEU A 207 1.15 8.12 -30.32
N GLN A 208 2.00 8.00 -29.31
CA GLN A 208 3.45 7.95 -29.50
C GLN A 208 3.90 6.55 -29.91
N SER A 209 5.16 6.38 -30.31
CA SER A 209 5.71 5.06 -30.67
C SER A 209 5.71 4.10 -29.47
N SER A 210 5.80 2.79 -29.74
CA SER A 210 6.01 1.79 -28.68
C SER A 210 7.25 2.09 -27.83
N SER A 211 8.35 2.54 -28.46
CA SER A 211 9.60 2.86 -27.76
C SER A 211 9.45 4.02 -26.78
N TYR A 212 8.57 4.98 -27.07
CA TYR A 212 8.25 6.06 -26.15
C TYR A 212 7.56 5.55 -24.88
N TYR A 213 6.63 4.60 -25.00
CA TYR A 213 5.89 4.07 -23.83
C TYR A 213 6.71 3.11 -22.96
N THR A 214 7.74 2.47 -23.53
CA THR A 214 8.66 1.58 -22.80
C THR A 214 9.92 2.30 -22.32
N GLY A 215 10.22 3.48 -22.87
CA GLY A 215 11.43 4.23 -22.57
C GLY A 215 11.41 4.87 -21.18
N ARG A 216 12.62 5.18 -20.68
CA ARG A 216 12.79 6.01 -19.48
C ARG A 216 12.56 7.48 -19.84
N HIS A 217 11.80 8.19 -19.02
CA HIS A 217 11.60 9.63 -19.13
C HIS A 217 12.34 10.35 -18.00
N THR A 218 12.57 11.65 -18.18
CA THR A 218 13.18 12.52 -17.16
C THR A 218 12.49 12.34 -15.81
N ALA A 219 13.25 11.95 -14.80
CA ALA A 219 12.75 11.72 -13.46
C ALA A 219 12.28 13.02 -12.81
N ARG A 220 11.26 12.93 -11.97
CA ARG A 220 10.97 13.95 -10.97
C ARG A 220 11.95 13.76 -9.81
N THR A 221 12.35 14.84 -9.17
CA THR A 221 13.28 14.79 -8.02
C THR A 221 12.66 15.49 -6.83
N LYS A 222 13.11 15.18 -5.60
CA LYS A 222 12.75 15.95 -4.40
C LYS A 222 12.96 17.46 -4.57
N ALA A 223 14.02 17.87 -5.28
CA ALA A 223 14.28 19.28 -5.56
C ALA A 223 13.17 19.95 -6.37
N HIS A 224 12.60 19.25 -7.37
CA HIS A 224 11.44 19.78 -8.12
C HIS A 224 10.22 19.99 -7.22
N TYR A 225 9.95 19.04 -6.31
CA TYR A 225 8.85 19.17 -5.35
C TYR A 225 9.09 20.34 -4.36
N LEU A 226 10.31 20.49 -3.84
CA LEU A 226 10.70 21.59 -2.96
C LEU A 226 10.61 22.96 -3.65
N ALA A 227 11.04 23.07 -4.91
CA ALA A 227 10.94 24.29 -5.69
C ALA A 227 9.48 24.74 -5.87
N VAL A 228 8.58 23.78 -6.14
CA VAL A 228 7.14 24.05 -6.25
C VAL A 228 6.54 24.48 -4.91
N ALA A 229 6.89 23.79 -3.82
CA ALA A 229 6.42 24.14 -2.47
C ALA A 229 6.89 25.53 -2.03
N SER A 230 8.10 25.94 -2.41
CA SER A 230 8.73 27.20 -2.01
C SER A 230 8.22 28.43 -2.77
N THR A 231 7.62 28.27 -3.95
CA THR A 231 7.07 29.39 -4.74
C THR A 231 5.62 29.63 -4.37
N SER A 232 5.11 30.85 -4.37
CA SER A 232 3.73 31.17 -3.92
C SER A 232 2.64 30.92 -4.96
N GLY A 233 3.00 30.65 -6.23
CA GLY A 233 2.04 30.44 -7.31
C GLY A 233 2.44 29.31 -8.27
N HIS A 234 1.45 28.65 -8.86
CA HIS A 234 1.64 27.55 -9.83
C HIS A 234 2.23 27.99 -11.19
N GLY A 235 2.59 29.27 -11.34
CA GLY A 235 3.18 29.85 -12.55
C GLY A 235 4.72 29.76 -12.58
N SER A 236 5.37 29.26 -11.53
CA SER A 236 6.82 29.08 -11.50
C SER A 236 7.26 27.99 -12.47
N THR A 237 8.38 28.24 -13.14
CA THR A 237 9.07 27.25 -13.96
C THR A 237 9.88 26.33 -13.06
N ILE A 238 9.89 25.03 -13.37
CA ILE A 238 10.70 24.07 -12.63
C ILE A 238 12.04 23.93 -13.34
N PRO A 239 13.18 24.21 -12.67
CA PRO A 239 14.49 24.03 -13.28
C PRO A 239 14.69 22.56 -13.69
N ASP A 240 15.35 22.35 -14.83
CA ASP A 240 15.71 21.02 -15.37
C ASP A 240 14.53 20.06 -15.66
N ALA A 241 13.29 20.54 -15.58
CA ALA A 241 12.14 19.83 -16.14
C ALA A 241 12.19 19.86 -17.69
N PRO A 242 11.60 18.88 -18.40
CA PRO A 242 11.67 18.83 -19.85
C PRO A 242 11.13 20.13 -20.48
N LEU A 243 11.99 20.87 -21.18
CA LEU A 243 11.61 22.05 -21.93
C LEU A 243 10.97 21.61 -23.25
N THR A 244 9.65 21.55 -23.31
CA THR A 244 8.93 21.25 -24.57
C THR A 244 8.81 22.50 -25.45
N GLY A 245 9.93 23.18 -25.72
CA GLY A 245 9.99 24.43 -26.51
C GLY A 245 9.45 25.68 -25.79
N ASN A 246 8.61 25.53 -24.77
CA ASN A 246 8.13 26.58 -23.87
C ASN A 246 8.48 26.24 -22.41
N ALA A 247 8.72 27.25 -21.58
CA ALA A 247 8.98 27.06 -20.16
C ALA A 247 7.71 26.54 -19.45
N LEU A 248 7.68 25.24 -19.14
CA LEU A 248 6.53 24.61 -18.49
C LEU A 248 6.42 25.08 -17.03
N THR A 249 5.25 25.59 -16.67
CA THR A 249 4.95 25.97 -15.28
C THR A 249 4.62 24.76 -14.41
N ALA A 250 4.72 24.90 -13.10
CA ALA A 250 4.28 23.89 -12.14
C ALA A 250 2.82 23.45 -12.39
N SER A 251 1.94 24.38 -12.79
CA SER A 251 0.56 24.07 -13.19
C SER A 251 0.49 23.16 -14.42
N ASN A 252 1.31 23.44 -15.45
CA ASN A 252 1.38 22.59 -16.64
C ASN A 252 1.87 21.18 -16.29
N LEU A 253 2.79 21.08 -15.31
CA LEU A 253 3.32 19.83 -14.77
C LEU A 253 2.43 19.20 -13.68
N CYS A 254 1.24 19.76 -13.49
CA CYS A 254 0.11 19.25 -12.71
C CYS A 254 0.27 19.28 -11.19
N PHE A 255 1.14 20.14 -10.68
CA PHE A 255 1.20 20.49 -9.27
C PHE A 255 0.03 21.39 -8.88
N THR A 256 -0.76 20.99 -7.87
CA THR A 256 -2.03 21.67 -7.54
C THR A 256 -2.37 21.72 -6.05
N ASN A 257 -1.84 20.83 -5.22
CA ASN A 257 -2.22 20.73 -3.80
C ASN A 257 -1.01 20.91 -2.88
N ARG A 258 -1.06 21.94 -2.02
CA ARG A 258 -0.03 22.25 -1.02
C ARG A 258 -0.27 21.66 0.36
N ALA A 259 -1.44 21.05 0.60
CA ALA A 259 -1.78 20.49 1.91
C ALA A 259 -0.86 19.33 2.34
N THR A 260 0.04 18.92 1.46
CA THR A 260 0.97 17.81 1.62
C THR A 260 2.43 18.23 1.60
N ASP A 261 2.72 19.52 1.44
CA ASP A 261 4.09 20.07 1.40
C ASP A 261 4.86 19.76 2.68
N ALA A 262 4.17 19.60 3.82
CA ALA A 262 4.76 19.17 5.09
C ALA A 262 5.59 17.89 4.95
N LEU A 263 5.20 16.94 4.09
CA LEU A 263 5.99 15.72 3.87
C LEU A 263 7.41 16.00 3.37
N LEU A 264 7.61 17.11 2.66
CA LEU A 264 8.91 17.50 2.12
C LEU A 264 9.86 18.03 3.21
N GLU A 265 9.36 18.30 4.42
CA GLU A 265 10.19 18.65 5.58
C GLU A 265 10.99 17.48 6.15
N LEU A 266 10.56 16.24 5.89
CA LEU A 266 11.29 15.04 6.28
C LEU A 266 12.50 14.89 5.35
N GLN A 267 13.70 14.69 5.89
CA GLN A 267 14.89 14.54 5.05
C GLN A 267 14.86 13.21 4.29
N SER A 268 14.32 12.17 4.94
CA SER A 268 14.21 10.82 4.45
C SER A 268 13.14 10.63 3.37
N PHE A 269 12.18 11.56 3.25
CA PHE A 269 11.07 11.42 2.30
C PHE A 269 11.35 12.06 0.93
N ASP A 270 11.14 11.31 -0.15
CA ASP A 270 11.11 11.78 -1.54
C ASP A 270 9.84 11.30 -2.26
N SER A 271 9.02 12.26 -2.68
CA SER A 271 7.74 12.01 -3.37
C SER A 271 7.88 11.12 -4.62
N SER A 272 8.99 11.19 -5.35
CA SER A 272 9.22 10.46 -6.59
C SER A 272 9.62 8.99 -6.38
N THR A 273 10.25 8.69 -5.25
CA THR A 273 10.79 7.35 -4.99
C THR A 273 10.02 6.62 -3.88
N ASP A 274 9.43 7.34 -2.91
CA ASP A 274 8.74 6.79 -1.73
C ASP A 274 7.25 6.54 -1.91
N THR A 275 6.76 6.75 -3.13
CA THR A 275 5.37 6.46 -3.51
C THR A 275 5.35 5.31 -4.52
N SER A 276 5.56 4.09 -4.04
CA SER A 276 5.76 2.89 -4.87
C SER A 276 4.55 2.52 -5.75
N VAL A 277 4.80 1.69 -6.76
CA VAL A 277 3.79 1.13 -7.67
C VAL A 277 2.96 0.07 -6.93
N GLU A 278 1.84 0.49 -6.38
CA GLU A 278 0.93 -0.39 -5.62
C GLU A 278 0.27 -1.44 -6.53
N VAL A 279 0.68 -2.70 -6.42
CA VAL A 279 0.39 -3.74 -7.43
C VAL A 279 -1.06 -4.24 -7.42
N LEU A 280 -1.75 -4.22 -6.29
CA LEU A 280 -3.16 -4.62 -6.20
C LEU A 280 -4.06 -3.70 -7.03
N HIS A 281 -3.94 -2.39 -6.84
CA HIS A 281 -4.73 -1.39 -7.52
C HIS A 281 -4.19 -1.06 -8.90
N ASN A 282 -2.88 -1.14 -9.10
CA ASN A 282 -2.28 -0.83 -10.40
C ASN A 282 -2.51 -1.98 -11.38
N ILE A 283 -2.14 -3.22 -11.02
CA ILE A 283 -2.29 -4.38 -11.90
C ILE A 283 -3.73 -4.88 -11.89
N LEU A 284 -4.23 -5.40 -10.75
CA LEU A 284 -5.49 -6.15 -10.71
C LEU A 284 -6.71 -5.23 -10.91
N LEU A 285 -6.78 -4.12 -10.17
CA LEU A 285 -7.93 -3.20 -10.25
C LEU A 285 -7.73 -2.06 -11.27
N GLY A 286 -6.65 -2.11 -12.07
CA GLY A 286 -6.27 -1.07 -13.02
C GLY A 286 -6.01 -1.60 -14.42
N VAL A 287 -4.90 -2.29 -14.59
CA VAL A 287 -4.39 -2.82 -15.87
C VAL A 287 -5.22 -4.02 -16.33
N ALA A 288 -5.57 -4.93 -15.42
CA ALA A 288 -6.40 -6.10 -15.69
C ALA A 288 -7.89 -5.78 -15.78
N LYS A 289 -8.33 -4.63 -15.24
CA LYS A 289 -9.73 -4.22 -15.21
C LYS A 289 -10.23 -3.92 -16.63
N LEU A 290 -10.72 -4.97 -17.27
CA LEU A 290 -11.21 -4.99 -18.65
C LEU A 290 -12.72 -5.13 -18.71
N SER A 291 -13.43 -4.87 -17.60
CA SER A 291 -14.90 -4.91 -17.55
C SER A 291 -15.55 -4.10 -18.68
N LYS A 292 -14.94 -3.00 -19.15
CA LYS A 292 -15.45 -2.24 -20.30
C LYS A 292 -15.12 -2.86 -21.66
N ALA A 293 -14.00 -3.57 -21.80
CA ALA A 293 -13.65 -4.30 -23.01
C ALA A 293 -14.55 -5.53 -23.15
N LEU A 294 -14.68 -6.31 -22.07
CA LEU A 294 -15.48 -7.54 -22.01
C LEU A 294 -16.98 -7.28 -22.09
N LYS A 295 -17.47 -6.11 -21.64
CA LYS A 295 -18.86 -5.67 -21.84
C LYS A 295 -19.29 -5.63 -23.31
N GLY A 296 -18.38 -5.31 -24.23
CA GLY A 296 -18.66 -5.34 -25.67
C GLY A 296 -18.94 -6.76 -26.21
N TYR A 297 -18.62 -7.79 -25.43
CA TYR A 297 -18.74 -9.20 -25.82
C TYR A 297 -19.84 -9.94 -25.02
N GLU A 298 -20.68 -9.23 -24.25
CA GLU A 298 -21.81 -9.83 -23.52
C GLU A 298 -22.79 -10.59 -24.45
N ASN A 299 -22.78 -10.26 -25.74
CA ASN A 299 -23.62 -10.86 -26.79
C ASN A 299 -22.83 -11.77 -27.76
N SER A 300 -21.55 -12.07 -27.49
CA SER A 300 -20.74 -12.94 -28.35
C SER A 300 -21.25 -14.38 -28.27
N GLN A 301 -21.61 -14.97 -29.42
CA GLN A 301 -22.12 -16.36 -29.49
C GLN A 301 -21.06 -17.43 -29.17
N GLY A 302 -19.78 -17.07 -29.12
CA GLY A 302 -18.68 -18.01 -28.82
C GLY A 302 -18.42 -18.24 -27.34
N ILE A 303 -19.09 -17.53 -26.43
CA ILE A 303 -18.80 -17.58 -24.99
C ILE A 303 -19.89 -18.37 -24.25
N SER A 304 -19.51 -19.34 -23.41
CA SER A 304 -20.47 -20.16 -22.65
C SER A 304 -21.36 -19.30 -21.75
N ARG A 305 -22.66 -19.64 -21.64
CA ARG A 305 -23.62 -18.91 -20.78
C ARG A 305 -23.13 -18.74 -19.33
N LYS A 306 -22.39 -19.73 -18.80
CA LYS A 306 -21.82 -19.70 -17.45
C LYS A 306 -20.73 -18.63 -17.34
N PHE A 307 -19.80 -18.58 -18.29
CA PHE A 307 -18.76 -17.55 -18.32
C PHE A 307 -19.37 -16.16 -18.54
N THR A 308 -20.39 -16.03 -19.38
CA THR A 308 -21.13 -14.76 -19.57
C THR A 308 -21.81 -14.28 -18.27
N GLN A 309 -22.38 -15.18 -17.46
CA GLN A 309 -22.94 -14.83 -16.16
C GLN A 309 -21.86 -14.40 -15.15
N GLU A 310 -20.72 -15.10 -15.09
CA GLU A 310 -19.60 -14.71 -14.24
C GLU A 310 -19.00 -13.35 -14.66
N LEU A 311 -18.94 -13.08 -15.98
CA LEU A 311 -18.54 -11.80 -16.54
C LEU A 311 -19.53 -10.66 -16.25
N ARG A 312 -20.85 -10.91 -16.20
CA ARG A 312 -21.84 -9.88 -15.83
C ARG A 312 -21.59 -9.32 -14.41
N HIS A 313 -20.94 -10.08 -13.55
CA HIS A 313 -20.55 -9.68 -12.20
C HIS A 313 -19.06 -9.25 -12.08
N CYS A 314 -18.31 -9.12 -13.19
CA CYS A 314 -16.90 -8.71 -13.17
C CYS A 314 -16.67 -7.31 -12.56
N GLY A 315 -17.72 -6.47 -12.54
CA GLY A 315 -17.70 -5.17 -11.88
C GLY A 315 -17.58 -5.23 -10.36
N SER A 316 -18.00 -6.35 -9.75
CA SER A 316 -17.89 -6.62 -8.31
C SER A 316 -16.68 -7.46 -7.91
N PHE A 317 -15.83 -7.86 -8.87
CA PHE A 317 -14.64 -8.64 -8.57
C PHE A 317 -13.71 -7.89 -7.62
N LEU A 318 -13.29 -8.61 -6.59
CA LEU A 318 -12.25 -8.20 -5.64
C LEU A 318 -10.88 -8.56 -6.21
N GLY A 319 -9.80 -8.05 -5.59
CA GLY A 319 -8.43 -8.33 -6.03
C GLY A 319 -8.14 -9.83 -6.16
N ARG A 320 -8.62 -10.67 -5.22
CA ARG A 320 -8.47 -12.13 -5.27
C ARG A 320 -9.11 -12.76 -6.51
N ASP A 321 -10.27 -12.25 -6.93
CA ASP A 321 -11.01 -12.81 -8.07
C ASP A 321 -10.25 -12.49 -9.37
N TYR A 322 -9.66 -11.29 -9.46
CA TYR A 322 -8.74 -10.93 -10.55
C TYR A 322 -7.44 -11.75 -10.53
N LYS A 323 -6.89 -12.09 -9.36
CA LYS A 323 -5.69 -12.97 -9.27
C LYS A 323 -5.98 -14.32 -9.92
N VAL A 324 -7.09 -14.96 -9.53
CA VAL A 324 -7.52 -16.24 -10.10
C VAL A 324 -7.81 -16.10 -11.60
N LEU A 325 -8.57 -15.07 -11.99
CA LEU A 325 -8.91 -14.83 -13.39
C LEU A 325 -7.65 -14.69 -14.26
N LEU A 326 -6.66 -13.90 -13.84
CA LEU A 326 -5.45 -13.67 -14.64
C LEU A 326 -4.55 -14.90 -14.77
N GLN A 327 -4.68 -15.87 -13.87
CA GLN A 327 -3.97 -17.15 -13.97
C GLN A 327 -4.60 -18.09 -15.00
N ILE A 328 -5.94 -18.12 -15.09
CA ILE A 328 -6.66 -19.05 -15.98
C ILE A 328 -7.00 -18.44 -17.35
N LEU A 329 -7.19 -17.12 -17.42
CA LEU A 329 -7.69 -16.44 -18.60
C LEU A 329 -6.77 -16.58 -19.83
N PRO A 330 -5.44 -16.45 -19.72
CA PRO A 330 -4.56 -16.67 -20.87
C PRO A 330 -4.74 -18.05 -21.50
N THR A 331 -4.88 -19.09 -20.67
CA THR A 331 -5.12 -20.47 -21.13
C THR A 331 -6.44 -20.57 -21.88
N ILE A 332 -7.53 -20.09 -21.28
CA ILE A 332 -8.87 -20.11 -21.90
C ILE A 332 -8.85 -19.39 -23.24
N LEU A 333 -8.18 -18.24 -23.33
CA LEU A 333 -8.09 -17.47 -24.57
C LEU A 333 -7.33 -18.22 -25.67
N VAL A 334 -6.26 -18.93 -25.32
CA VAL A 334 -5.46 -19.70 -26.27
C VAL A 334 -6.14 -21.00 -26.67
N THR A 335 -6.85 -21.69 -25.77
CA THR A 335 -7.46 -23.00 -26.05
C THR A 335 -8.85 -22.89 -26.68
N GLU A 336 -9.72 -22.05 -26.12
CA GLU A 336 -11.13 -21.98 -26.51
C GLU A 336 -11.39 -20.91 -27.58
N PHE A 337 -10.51 -19.91 -27.69
CA PHE A 337 -10.75 -18.73 -28.51
C PHE A 337 -9.67 -18.45 -29.57
N ALA A 338 -8.81 -19.43 -29.87
CA ALA A 338 -7.76 -19.30 -30.89
C ALA A 338 -8.29 -18.82 -32.26
N ASN A 339 -9.47 -19.29 -32.65
CA ASN A 339 -10.06 -19.00 -33.97
C ASN A 339 -10.86 -17.69 -34.00
N ASN A 340 -10.95 -16.95 -32.89
CA ASN A 340 -11.67 -15.68 -32.85
C ASN A 340 -10.73 -14.53 -33.26
N SER A 341 -10.98 -13.90 -34.41
CA SER A 341 -10.13 -12.83 -34.96
C SER A 341 -9.95 -11.63 -34.03
N ILE A 342 -10.93 -11.34 -33.19
CA ILE A 342 -10.89 -10.21 -32.26
C ILE A 342 -10.15 -10.59 -30.97
N LEU A 343 -10.45 -11.77 -30.41
CA LEU A 343 -9.83 -12.23 -29.17
C LEU A 343 -8.37 -12.63 -29.40
N SER A 344 -8.04 -13.19 -30.55
CA SER A 344 -6.66 -13.49 -30.94
C SER A 344 -5.78 -12.23 -30.91
N LEU A 345 -6.32 -11.06 -31.26
CA LEU A 345 -5.59 -9.79 -31.21
C LEU A 345 -5.24 -9.33 -29.78
N ILE A 346 -6.14 -9.53 -28.81
CA ILE A 346 -5.91 -9.12 -27.42
C ILE A 346 -5.23 -10.21 -26.59
N THR A 347 -5.26 -11.47 -27.05
CA THR A 347 -4.72 -12.63 -26.32
C THR A 347 -3.25 -12.46 -25.93
N PRO A 348 -2.32 -12.00 -26.80
CA PRO A 348 -0.93 -11.73 -26.42
C PRO A 348 -0.82 -10.78 -25.22
N SER A 349 -1.64 -9.72 -25.18
CA SER A 349 -1.66 -8.79 -24.04
C SER A 349 -2.03 -9.48 -22.72
N PHE A 350 -2.96 -10.43 -22.74
CA PHE A 350 -3.33 -11.21 -21.55
C PHE A 350 -2.25 -12.22 -21.16
N VAL A 351 -1.61 -12.88 -22.12
CA VAL A 351 -0.49 -13.79 -21.87
C VAL A 351 0.65 -13.05 -21.18
N ARG A 352 1.04 -11.86 -21.69
CA ARG A 352 2.08 -11.03 -21.02
C ARG A 352 1.64 -10.55 -19.65
N LEU A 353 0.36 -10.22 -19.48
CA LEU A 353 -0.18 -9.81 -18.18
C LEU A 353 -0.14 -10.95 -17.16
N GLY A 354 -0.47 -12.18 -17.58
CA GLY A 354 -0.36 -13.39 -16.78
C GLY A 354 1.09 -13.63 -16.32
N ARG A 355 2.05 -13.53 -17.25
CA ARG A 355 3.50 -13.63 -16.93
C ARG A 355 3.95 -12.55 -15.95
N LEU A 356 3.51 -11.31 -16.11
CA LEU A 356 3.84 -10.25 -15.15
C LEU A 356 3.25 -10.55 -13.77
N CYS A 357 1.99 -11.01 -13.71
CA CYS A 357 1.35 -11.36 -12.44
C CYS A 357 2.09 -12.49 -11.70
N SER A 358 2.55 -13.53 -12.41
CA SER A 358 3.32 -14.62 -11.80
C SER A 358 4.66 -14.17 -11.22
N LEU A 359 5.26 -13.10 -11.77
CA LEU A 359 6.51 -12.55 -11.26
C LEU A 359 6.29 -11.57 -10.10
N VAL A 360 5.16 -10.87 -10.06
CA VAL A 360 4.93 -9.78 -9.09
C VAL A 360 4.33 -10.26 -7.77
N PHE A 361 3.43 -11.25 -7.80
CA PHE A 361 2.78 -11.78 -6.60
C PHE A 361 3.62 -12.89 -5.94
N VAL A 362 4.90 -12.60 -5.67
CA VAL A 362 5.84 -13.52 -5.02
C VAL A 362 6.25 -13.01 -3.63
N LYS A 363 6.31 -13.91 -2.64
CA LYS A 363 6.65 -13.55 -1.25
C LYS A 363 8.14 -13.29 -1.04
N ALA A 364 9.00 -14.05 -1.70
CA ALA A 364 10.43 -13.93 -1.58
C ALA A 364 11.12 -14.47 -2.84
N VAL A 365 12.31 -13.94 -3.13
CA VAL A 365 13.19 -14.42 -4.18
C VAL A 365 14.44 -14.95 -3.48
N ARG A 366 14.70 -16.26 -3.61
CA ARG A 366 15.79 -16.93 -2.87
C ARG A 366 17.16 -16.73 -3.50
N TYR A 367 17.21 -16.62 -4.83
CA TYR A 367 18.44 -16.56 -5.60
C TYR A 367 18.32 -15.56 -6.73
N ASP A 368 19.44 -14.92 -7.06
CA ASP A 368 19.61 -14.02 -8.20
C ASP A 368 18.51 -12.95 -8.34
N TYR A 369 18.49 -12.05 -7.36
CA TYR A 369 17.50 -10.96 -7.29
C TYR A 369 17.61 -10.00 -8.49
N ASN A 370 18.82 -9.78 -9.01
CA ASN A 370 19.04 -8.93 -10.19
C ASN A 370 18.45 -9.56 -11.46
N MET A 371 18.61 -10.87 -11.65
CA MET A 371 17.94 -11.58 -12.74
C MET A 371 16.42 -11.51 -12.60
N TYR A 372 15.88 -11.67 -11.39
CA TYR A 372 14.45 -11.50 -11.14
C TYR A 372 13.94 -10.12 -11.56
N ILE A 373 14.64 -9.05 -11.18
CA ILE A 373 14.28 -7.67 -11.57
C ILE A 373 14.33 -7.50 -13.10
N ASN A 374 15.36 -8.01 -13.76
CA ASN A 374 15.48 -7.98 -15.21
C ASN A 374 14.32 -8.71 -15.90
N GLU A 375 13.90 -9.87 -15.37
CA GLU A 375 12.73 -10.60 -15.88
C GLU A 375 11.42 -9.83 -15.69
N VAL A 376 11.27 -9.12 -14.57
CA VAL A 376 10.12 -8.21 -14.37
C VAL A 376 10.15 -7.06 -15.38
N GLU A 377 11.30 -6.42 -15.60
CA GLU A 377 11.45 -5.33 -16.57
C GLU A 377 11.12 -5.78 -17.99
N LYS A 378 11.60 -6.95 -18.41
CA LYS A 378 11.24 -7.58 -19.70
C LYS A 378 9.74 -7.87 -19.79
N ALA A 379 9.13 -8.39 -18.72
CA ALA A 379 7.69 -8.69 -18.69
C ALA A 379 6.84 -7.42 -18.79
N VAL A 380 7.22 -6.34 -18.09
CA VAL A 380 6.57 -5.02 -18.20
C VAL A 380 6.70 -4.48 -19.62
N THR A 381 7.91 -4.48 -20.18
CA THR A 381 8.19 -3.98 -21.54
C THR A 381 7.37 -4.73 -22.58
N SER A 382 7.38 -6.07 -22.52
CA SER A 382 6.60 -6.93 -23.41
C SER A 382 5.10 -6.66 -23.28
N LEU A 383 4.57 -6.49 -22.06
CA LEU A 383 3.17 -6.17 -21.85
C LEU A 383 2.77 -4.83 -22.48
N ILE A 384 3.61 -3.80 -22.34
CA ILE A 384 3.35 -2.48 -22.92
C ILE A 384 3.39 -2.55 -24.45
N GLN A 385 4.36 -3.27 -25.03
CA GLN A 385 4.48 -3.49 -26.47
C GLN A 385 3.24 -4.18 -27.05
N GLU A 386 2.79 -5.31 -26.46
CA GLU A 386 1.60 -6.03 -26.95
C GLU A 386 0.32 -5.18 -26.82
N ARG A 387 0.22 -4.37 -25.76
CA ARG A 387 -0.91 -3.45 -25.62
C ARG A 387 -0.88 -2.33 -26.63
N HIS A 388 0.29 -1.81 -26.92
CA HIS A 388 0.47 -0.79 -27.95
C HIS A 388 0.12 -1.36 -29.32
N HIS A 389 0.62 -2.56 -29.63
CA HIS A 389 0.27 -3.31 -30.84
C HIS A 389 -1.25 -3.46 -30.96
N TYR A 390 -1.93 -3.96 -29.92
CA TYR A 390 -3.39 -4.06 -29.91
C TYR A 390 -4.08 -2.72 -30.19
N VAL A 391 -3.62 -1.60 -29.60
CA VAL A 391 -4.24 -0.28 -29.83
C VAL A 391 -4.09 0.19 -31.28
N ILE A 392 -2.96 -0.08 -31.93
CA ILE A 392 -2.73 0.37 -33.31
C ILE A 392 -3.37 -0.54 -34.36
N THR A 393 -3.60 -1.83 -34.04
CA THR A 393 -4.17 -2.81 -34.97
C THR A 393 -5.67 -3.06 -34.75
N CYS A 394 -6.23 -2.69 -33.60
CA CYS A 394 -7.63 -2.95 -33.30
C CYS A 394 -8.56 -2.04 -34.10
N GLU A 395 -9.33 -2.65 -35.00
CA GLU A 395 -10.31 -1.96 -35.86
C GLU A 395 -11.62 -1.59 -35.13
N ILE A 396 -11.79 -2.04 -33.88
CA ILE A 396 -12.99 -1.75 -33.09
C ILE A 396 -13.03 -0.25 -32.76
N LYS A 397 -14.03 0.45 -33.30
CA LYS A 397 -14.27 1.86 -33.03
C LYS A 397 -14.50 2.10 -31.52
N GLY A 398 -13.86 3.13 -30.97
CA GLY A 398 -14.04 3.53 -29.58
C GLY A 398 -13.35 2.64 -28.54
N HIS A 399 -12.41 1.78 -28.95
CA HIS A 399 -11.56 1.07 -28.00
C HIS A 399 -10.69 2.07 -27.19
N ASN A 400 -10.38 1.72 -25.94
CA ASN A 400 -9.58 2.60 -25.09
C ASN A 400 -8.09 2.52 -25.48
N PRO A 401 -7.32 3.62 -25.41
CA PRO A 401 -5.88 3.59 -25.63
C PRO A 401 -5.20 2.93 -24.41
N TYR A 402 -5.12 1.61 -24.42
CA TYR A 402 -4.63 0.83 -23.27
C TYR A 402 -3.16 1.12 -22.93
N SER A 403 -2.32 1.45 -23.91
CA SER A 403 -0.91 1.77 -23.75
C SER A 403 -0.66 3.12 -23.06
N SER A 404 -1.50 4.14 -23.27
CA SER A 404 -1.32 5.49 -22.70
C SER A 404 -2.00 5.70 -21.34
N LYS A 405 -2.44 4.62 -20.68
CA LYS A 405 -3.02 4.70 -19.34
C LYS A 405 -1.92 5.01 -18.31
N PRO A 406 -2.12 5.97 -17.38
CA PRO A 406 -1.15 6.27 -16.34
C PRO A 406 -0.72 5.05 -15.51
N LYS A 407 -1.67 4.15 -15.22
CA LYS A 407 -1.40 2.89 -14.50
C LYS A 407 -0.48 1.93 -15.26
N VAL A 408 -0.57 1.90 -16.60
CA VAL A 408 0.32 1.09 -17.44
C VAL A 408 1.72 1.69 -17.44
N HIS A 409 1.83 3.00 -17.64
CA HIS A 409 3.13 3.68 -17.57
C HIS A 409 3.80 3.53 -16.20
N LEU A 410 3.05 3.59 -15.09
CA LEU A 410 3.62 3.38 -13.75
C LEU A 410 4.36 2.04 -13.60
N LEU A 411 4.01 1.00 -14.37
CA LEU A 411 4.74 -0.27 -14.33
C LEU A 411 6.19 -0.15 -14.78
N THR A 412 6.55 0.86 -15.59
CA THR A 412 7.94 1.11 -16.00
C THR A 412 8.85 1.48 -14.82
N HIS A 413 8.26 1.90 -13.70
CA HIS A 413 8.96 2.19 -12.45
C HIS A 413 8.95 1.02 -11.45
N LEU A 414 8.24 -0.08 -11.76
CA LEU A 414 8.17 -1.24 -10.89
C LEU A 414 9.55 -1.87 -10.62
N PRO A 415 10.45 -2.04 -11.61
CA PRO A 415 11.80 -2.56 -11.35
C PRO A 415 12.58 -1.74 -10.31
N ASP A 416 12.50 -0.42 -10.38
CA ASP A 416 13.18 0.47 -9.41
C ASP A 416 12.59 0.33 -8.01
N ASP A 417 11.26 0.22 -7.92
CA ASP A 417 10.58 0.01 -6.64
C ASP A 417 10.89 -1.37 -6.05
N LEU A 418 11.02 -2.41 -6.89
CA LEU A 418 11.45 -3.74 -6.45
C LEU A 418 12.87 -3.70 -5.91
N GLN A 419 13.81 -3.13 -6.68
CA GLN A 419 15.20 -2.96 -6.27
C GLN A 419 15.32 -2.29 -4.89
N ARG A 420 14.41 -1.34 -4.61
CA ARG A 420 14.43 -0.56 -3.37
C ARG A 420 13.70 -1.23 -2.21
N PHE A 421 12.50 -1.78 -2.43
CA PHE A 421 11.60 -2.19 -1.35
C PHE A 421 11.47 -3.71 -1.21
N GLY A 422 12.15 -4.49 -2.05
CA GLY A 422 11.98 -5.93 -2.13
C GLY A 422 10.80 -6.32 -3.02
N THR A 423 10.25 -7.52 -2.84
CA THR A 423 9.12 -7.98 -3.67
C THR A 423 7.88 -7.10 -3.47
N ALA A 424 7.02 -7.02 -4.49
CA ALA A 424 5.89 -6.09 -4.48
C ALA A 424 4.87 -6.32 -3.35
N LEU A 425 4.84 -7.54 -2.79
CA LEU A 425 3.99 -7.85 -1.65
C LEU A 425 4.39 -7.08 -0.38
N HIS A 426 5.65 -6.65 -0.25
CA HIS A 426 6.11 -5.92 0.93
C HIS A 426 5.53 -4.51 1.08
N TYR A 427 5.06 -3.92 -0.03
CA TYR A 427 4.50 -2.57 -0.07
C TYR A 427 3.11 -2.51 -0.75
N GLU A 428 2.42 -3.66 -0.88
CA GLU A 428 1.02 -3.68 -1.30
C GLU A 428 0.09 -3.20 -0.18
N THR A 429 -1.09 -2.71 -0.55
CA THR A 429 -2.04 -2.11 0.40
C THR A 429 -3.04 -3.10 1.00
N GLU A 430 -2.96 -4.39 0.64
CA GLU A 430 -3.97 -5.38 1.00
C GLU A 430 -4.16 -5.49 2.53
N LYS A 431 -3.07 -5.56 3.30
CA LYS A 431 -3.14 -5.68 4.77
C LYS A 431 -3.68 -4.40 5.42
N GLY A 432 -3.33 -3.22 4.91
CA GLY A 432 -3.91 -1.95 5.34
C GLY A 432 -5.42 -1.88 5.06
N GLU A 433 -5.87 -2.37 3.90
CA GLU A 433 -7.30 -2.49 3.59
C GLU A 433 -8.04 -3.43 4.53
N GLN A 434 -7.42 -4.55 4.90
CA GLN A 434 -7.96 -5.49 5.87
C GLN A 434 -8.01 -4.86 7.27
N PHE A 435 -7.00 -4.08 7.66
CA PHE A 435 -7.00 -3.35 8.93
C PHE A 435 -8.16 -2.36 9.06
N ASN A 436 -8.58 -1.73 7.95
CA ASN A 436 -9.77 -0.87 7.94
C ASN A 436 -11.05 -1.61 8.37
N LYS A 437 -11.10 -2.94 8.27
CA LYS A 437 -12.21 -3.74 8.82
C LYS A 437 -12.24 -3.69 10.35
N HIS A 438 -11.10 -3.81 11.02
CA HIS A 438 -11.03 -3.71 12.49
C HIS A 438 -11.41 -2.32 13.00
N ILE A 439 -11.00 -1.26 12.27
CA ILE A 439 -11.45 0.11 12.56
C ILE A 439 -13.00 0.20 12.49
N ARG A 440 -13.60 -0.39 11.44
CA ARG A 440 -15.08 -0.43 11.29
C ARG A 440 -15.76 -1.22 12.40
N GLU A 441 -15.17 -2.32 12.86
CA GLU A 441 -15.70 -3.11 13.97
C GLU A 441 -15.71 -2.31 15.27
N HIS A 442 -14.65 -1.56 15.56
CA HIS A 442 -14.64 -0.66 16.71
C HIS A 442 -15.70 0.44 16.62
N LEU A 443 -15.95 1.00 15.43
CA LEU A 443 -16.98 2.01 15.22
C LEU A 443 -18.39 1.51 15.60
N MET A 444 -18.68 0.22 15.41
CA MET A 444 -19.97 -0.39 15.76
C MET A 444 -20.29 -0.30 17.25
N HIS A 445 -19.25 -0.30 18.08
CA HIS A 445 -19.36 -0.33 19.54
C HIS A 445 -19.29 1.07 20.18
N THR A 446 -19.27 2.14 19.38
CA THR A 446 -19.30 3.52 19.86
C THR A 446 -20.74 4.04 19.97
N ASN A 447 -20.96 5.10 20.74
CA ASN A 447 -22.24 5.83 20.75
C ASN A 447 -22.45 6.67 19.48
N ARG A 448 -21.43 6.71 18.61
CA ARG A 448 -21.38 7.35 17.28
C ARG A 448 -21.45 8.88 17.29
N LEU A 449 -21.35 9.52 18.45
CA LEU A 449 -21.35 10.98 18.58
C LEU A 449 -19.99 11.59 18.21
N ASN A 450 -18.90 10.97 18.68
CA ASN A 450 -17.54 11.34 18.29
C ASN A 450 -16.68 10.10 17.97
N THR A 451 -17.19 9.31 17.04
CA THR A 451 -16.55 8.15 16.41
C THR A 451 -15.02 8.22 16.19
N SER A 452 -14.49 9.33 15.65
CA SER A 452 -13.04 9.48 15.44
C SER A 452 -12.28 9.41 16.77
N ARG A 453 -12.71 10.22 17.75
CA ARG A 453 -12.15 10.21 19.10
C ARG A 453 -12.31 8.84 19.76
N ASP A 454 -13.48 8.23 19.67
CA ASP A 454 -13.77 6.95 20.33
C ASP A 454 -12.86 5.84 19.81
N VAL A 455 -12.64 5.79 18.49
CA VAL A 455 -11.71 4.86 17.84
C VAL A 455 -10.27 5.16 18.28
N CYS A 456 -9.84 6.42 18.25
CA CYS A 456 -8.49 6.81 18.70
C CYS A 456 -8.25 6.38 20.16
N LEU A 457 -9.18 6.65 21.07
CA LEU A 457 -9.07 6.24 22.48
C LEU A 457 -9.03 4.72 22.64
N LYS A 458 -9.79 3.97 21.83
CA LYS A 458 -9.74 2.51 21.85
C LYS A 458 -8.36 1.98 21.45
N PHE A 459 -7.80 2.47 20.35
CA PHE A 459 -6.46 2.06 19.88
C PHE A 459 -5.34 2.55 20.80
N ALA A 460 -5.47 3.73 21.41
CA ALA A 460 -4.52 4.23 22.41
C ALA A 460 -4.49 3.33 23.66
N LYS A 461 -5.67 2.96 24.18
CA LYS A 461 -5.78 2.01 25.30
C LYS A 461 -5.21 0.65 24.94
N GLN A 462 -5.47 0.14 23.74
CA GLN A 462 -4.88 -1.12 23.26
C GLN A 462 -3.36 -1.05 23.19
N SER A 463 -2.80 0.05 22.70
CA SER A 463 -1.35 0.26 22.62
C SER A 463 -0.71 0.33 24.02
N ALA A 464 -1.32 1.06 24.95
CA ALA A 464 -0.87 1.13 26.34
C ALA A 464 -0.95 -0.23 27.05
N MET A 465 -2.08 -0.95 26.89
CA MET A 465 -2.23 -2.30 27.46
C MET A 465 -1.21 -3.27 26.86
N ARG A 466 -0.93 -3.20 25.56
CA ARG A 466 0.09 -4.01 24.91
C ARG A 466 1.48 -3.75 25.51
N HIS A 467 1.86 -2.47 25.62
CA HIS A 467 3.13 -2.07 26.25
C HIS A 467 3.28 -2.66 27.65
N ILE A 468 2.23 -2.58 28.47
CA ILE A 468 2.22 -3.18 29.80
C ILE A 468 2.34 -4.70 29.69
N ILE A 469 1.50 -5.38 28.92
CA ILE A 469 1.53 -6.86 28.85
C ILE A 469 2.87 -7.40 28.37
N ASP A 470 3.54 -6.70 27.45
CA ASP A 470 4.83 -7.10 26.89
C ASP A 470 6.02 -6.85 27.85
N GLY A 471 5.80 -6.37 29.07
CA GLY A 471 6.90 -6.12 30.02
C GLY A 471 7.41 -4.67 30.04
N GLY A 472 6.74 -3.77 29.32
CA GLY A 472 7.13 -2.38 29.22
C GLY A 472 7.10 -1.64 30.56
N SER A 473 8.00 -0.67 30.70
CA SER A 473 8.05 0.25 31.85
C SER A 473 7.58 1.65 31.48
N TRP A 474 7.14 2.43 32.46
CA TRP A 474 6.70 3.82 32.30
C TRP A 474 7.24 4.70 33.42
N VAL A 475 7.20 6.01 33.23
CA VAL A 475 7.59 6.98 34.26
C VAL A 475 6.36 7.37 35.05
N SER A 476 6.41 7.23 36.37
CA SER A 476 5.31 7.58 37.27
C SER A 476 5.28 9.08 37.57
N LYS A 477 4.27 9.52 38.33
CA LYS A 477 4.14 10.93 38.75
C LYS A 477 5.34 11.40 39.56
N ASP A 478 5.98 10.47 40.29
CA ASP A 478 7.15 10.74 41.11
C ASP A 478 8.47 10.69 40.30
N LYS A 479 8.35 10.65 38.96
CA LYS A 479 9.47 10.53 38.00
C LYS A 479 10.30 9.26 38.15
N MET A 480 9.76 8.26 38.85
CA MET A 480 10.38 6.95 38.98
C MET A 480 9.92 6.03 37.85
N ARG A 481 10.82 5.18 37.38
CA ARG A 481 10.49 4.17 36.37
C ARG A 481 9.82 2.98 37.04
N GLU A 482 8.61 2.69 36.64
CA GLU A 482 7.79 1.60 37.15
C GLU A 482 7.52 0.56 36.07
N LYS A 483 7.33 -0.69 36.51
CA LYS A 483 6.80 -1.80 35.73
C LYS A 483 5.91 -2.65 36.64
N TYR A 484 5.07 -3.50 36.06
CA TYR A 484 4.29 -4.43 36.88
C TYR A 484 5.19 -5.47 37.57
N GLY A 485 4.76 -5.96 38.74
CA GLY A 485 5.53 -6.91 39.55
C GLY A 485 5.42 -8.36 39.08
N ASN A 486 6.24 -9.25 39.66
CA ASN A 486 6.35 -10.66 39.25
C ASN A 486 5.00 -11.41 39.26
N SER A 487 4.14 -11.18 40.25
CA SER A 487 2.82 -11.84 40.31
C SER A 487 1.92 -11.44 39.13
N THR A 488 2.00 -10.19 38.66
CA THR A 488 1.27 -9.76 37.45
C THR A 488 1.91 -10.36 36.18
N ALA A 489 3.24 -10.55 36.17
CA ALA A 489 3.94 -11.24 35.09
C ALA A 489 3.47 -12.68 34.94
N GLU A 490 3.43 -13.42 36.05
CA GLU A 490 2.94 -14.79 36.11
C GLU A 490 1.48 -14.86 35.68
N PHE A 491 0.63 -13.95 36.18
CA PHE A 491 -0.76 -13.84 35.74
C PHE A 491 -0.88 -13.69 34.22
N PHE A 492 -0.13 -12.76 33.60
CA PHE A 492 -0.18 -12.61 32.14
C PHE A 492 0.37 -13.83 31.42
N LYS A 493 1.45 -14.44 31.91
CA LYS A 493 2.03 -15.65 31.31
C LYS A 493 1.04 -16.82 31.30
N GLU A 494 0.26 -16.97 32.36
CA GLU A 494 -0.73 -18.04 32.51
C GLU A 494 -2.05 -17.75 31.76
N ASN A 495 -2.48 -16.48 31.73
CA ASN A 495 -3.84 -16.12 31.29
C ASN A 495 -3.90 -15.43 29.92
N PHE A 496 -2.79 -14.88 29.41
CA PHE A 496 -2.77 -14.11 28.16
C PHE A 496 -2.65 -15.00 26.91
N ASN A 497 -3.66 -15.86 26.73
CA ASN A 497 -3.79 -16.73 25.57
C ASN A 497 -4.34 -16.00 24.32
N ASN A 498 -4.45 -16.73 23.20
CA ASN A 498 -4.95 -16.18 21.94
C ASN A 498 -6.37 -15.60 22.04
N ASN A 499 -7.24 -16.12 22.92
CA ASN A 499 -8.60 -15.58 23.09
C ASN A 499 -8.55 -14.20 23.75
N VAL A 500 -7.72 -14.02 24.78
CA VAL A 500 -7.55 -12.71 25.44
C VAL A 500 -6.92 -11.71 24.47
N LYS A 501 -5.91 -12.13 23.70
CA LYS A 501 -5.34 -11.31 22.61
C LYS A 501 -6.41 -10.90 21.60
N ASN A 502 -7.27 -11.82 21.19
CA ASN A 502 -8.32 -11.53 20.22
C ASN A 502 -9.34 -10.51 20.74
N ILE A 503 -9.75 -10.65 22.00
CA ILE A 503 -10.66 -9.69 22.65
C ILE A 503 -9.98 -8.33 22.79
N LEU A 504 -8.73 -8.31 23.25
CA LEU A 504 -7.98 -7.08 23.51
C LEU A 504 -7.77 -6.28 22.23
N PHE A 505 -7.29 -6.93 21.16
CA PHE A 505 -6.97 -6.30 19.87
C PHE A 505 -8.15 -6.26 18.89
N GLY A 506 -9.36 -6.66 19.32
CA GLY A 506 -10.54 -6.64 18.46
C GLY A 506 -10.42 -7.57 17.24
N ARG A 507 -9.66 -8.66 17.37
CA ARG A 507 -9.42 -9.65 16.32
C ARG A 507 -10.66 -10.52 16.17
N SER A 508 -11.62 -10.05 15.36
CA SER A 508 -12.78 -10.86 14.97
C SER A 508 -12.43 -11.91 13.92
N ARG A 509 -11.38 -11.66 13.12
CA ARG A 509 -10.84 -12.53 12.07
C ARG A 509 -9.37 -12.20 11.83
N ASP A 510 -8.60 -13.21 11.45
CA ASP A 510 -7.23 -13.04 10.97
C ASP A 510 -7.20 -12.33 9.62
N PHE A 511 -6.08 -11.70 9.31
CA PHE A 511 -5.87 -11.21 7.95
C PHE A 511 -5.82 -12.40 7.00
N ALA A 512 -6.67 -12.38 5.99
CA ALA A 512 -6.60 -13.30 4.88
C ALA A 512 -5.25 -13.12 4.19
N ASP A 513 -4.53 -14.22 4.00
CA ASP A 513 -3.40 -14.26 3.10
C ASP A 513 -3.87 -14.76 1.73
N ASN A 514 -4.28 -13.82 0.88
CA ASN A 514 -4.69 -14.12 -0.50
C ASN A 514 -3.49 -14.31 -1.45
N ASN A 515 -2.26 -14.27 -0.93
CA ASN A 515 -1.03 -14.54 -1.66
C ASN A 515 -0.43 -15.90 -1.30
N ASN A 516 -1.09 -16.65 -0.40
CA ASN A 516 -0.56 -17.92 0.05
C ASN A 516 -0.80 -19.01 -0.99
N THR A 517 0.24 -19.35 -1.75
CA THR A 517 0.45 -20.72 -2.20
C THR A 517 1.07 -21.47 -1.02
N ASP A 518 0.27 -21.81 0.01
CA ASP A 518 0.72 -22.85 0.95
C ASP A 518 1.30 -24.00 0.13
N ASP A 519 2.37 -24.61 0.65
CA ASP A 519 3.06 -25.75 0.06
C ASP A 519 2.01 -26.67 -0.60
N ILE A 520 1.84 -26.56 -1.93
CA ILE A 520 0.80 -27.28 -2.68
C ILE A 520 1.05 -28.79 -2.53
N THR A 521 2.27 -29.15 -2.13
CA THR A 521 2.69 -30.47 -1.67
C THR A 521 1.76 -31.11 -0.62
N ALA A 522 1.03 -30.33 0.19
CA ALA A 522 0.14 -30.86 1.22
C ALA A 522 -1.36 -30.92 0.83
N LYS A 523 -1.79 -30.33 -0.29
CA LYS A 523 -3.18 -30.43 -0.76
C LYS A 523 -3.28 -31.43 -1.91
N ALA A 524 -4.04 -32.50 -1.71
CA ALA A 524 -4.40 -33.40 -2.79
C ALA A 524 -5.00 -32.60 -3.97
N LEU A 525 -4.53 -32.86 -5.19
CA LEU A 525 -5.10 -32.30 -6.40
C LEU A 525 -6.58 -32.68 -6.48
N CYS A 526 -7.47 -31.68 -6.45
CA CYS A 526 -8.91 -31.92 -6.56
C CYS A 526 -9.35 -32.00 -8.02
N ASP A 527 -10.36 -32.82 -8.31
CA ASP A 527 -11.02 -32.84 -9.61
C ASP A 527 -11.52 -31.45 -10.02
N ASN A 528 -11.42 -31.16 -11.32
CA ASN A 528 -11.65 -29.87 -11.98
C ASN A 528 -10.70 -28.73 -11.58
N THR A 529 -9.52 -29.04 -11.04
CA THR A 529 -8.47 -28.04 -10.80
C THR A 529 -7.53 -27.94 -12.00
N PHE A 530 -7.17 -26.72 -12.40
CA PHE A 530 -6.11 -26.47 -13.38
C PHE A 530 -4.78 -26.30 -12.65
N ALA A 531 -3.74 -26.96 -13.12
CA ALA A 531 -2.38 -26.82 -12.59
C ALA A 531 -1.36 -26.86 -13.73
N VAL A 532 -0.17 -26.33 -13.45
CA VAL A 532 0.99 -26.50 -14.32
C VAL A 532 1.68 -27.80 -13.92
N PHE A 533 1.79 -28.72 -14.87
CA PHE A 533 2.44 -30.01 -14.71
C PHE A 533 3.78 -30.01 -15.43
N MET A 534 4.75 -30.71 -14.84
CA MET A 534 5.99 -31.07 -15.53
C MET A 534 6.12 -32.59 -15.55
N LEU A 535 6.42 -33.14 -16.73
CA LEU A 535 6.74 -34.55 -16.86
C LEU A 535 8.08 -34.83 -16.18
N LYS A 536 8.11 -35.82 -15.28
CA LYS A 536 9.33 -36.23 -14.59
C LYS A 536 10.17 -37.13 -15.52
N GLU A 537 10.90 -36.49 -16.43
CA GLU A 537 11.95 -36.93 -17.37
C GLU A 537 11.93 -38.37 -17.98
N SER A 538 12.26 -38.42 -19.28
CA SER A 538 13.29 -39.33 -19.78
C SER A 538 14.48 -38.50 -20.30
N ARG A 539 15.70 -39.04 -20.14
CA ARG A 539 16.99 -38.33 -19.97
C ARG A 539 17.52 -37.41 -21.09
N ASP A 540 16.80 -37.13 -22.17
CA ASP A 540 17.37 -36.42 -23.33
C ASP A 540 16.45 -35.38 -24.01
N GLN A 541 15.41 -34.89 -23.34
CA GLN A 541 14.54 -33.84 -23.90
C GLN A 541 14.27 -32.69 -22.93
N HIS A 542 14.26 -31.46 -23.46
CA HIS A 542 13.77 -30.28 -22.74
C HIS A 542 12.33 -30.51 -22.30
N VAL A 543 12.13 -30.70 -20.99
CA VAL A 543 10.78 -30.84 -20.42
C VAL A 543 10.09 -29.48 -20.47
N HIS A 544 9.05 -29.38 -21.30
CA HIS A 544 8.18 -28.20 -21.31
C HIS A 544 7.08 -28.35 -20.25
N PRO A 545 6.87 -27.34 -19.38
CA PRO A 545 5.71 -27.32 -18.51
C PRO A 545 4.44 -27.22 -19.37
N PHE A 546 3.41 -27.99 -19.04
CA PHE A 546 2.10 -27.93 -19.69
C PHE A 546 1.00 -27.67 -18.67
N ILE A 547 -0.09 -27.04 -19.11
CA ILE A 547 -1.25 -26.83 -18.26
C ILE A 547 -2.17 -28.03 -18.42
N GLY A 548 -2.56 -28.61 -17.29
CA GLY A 548 -3.47 -29.73 -17.27
C GLY A 548 -4.67 -29.44 -16.38
N LYS A 549 -5.79 -30.08 -16.68
CA LYS A 549 -6.93 -30.15 -15.78
C LYS A 549 -6.94 -31.50 -15.10
N VAL A 550 -7.08 -31.51 -13.79
CA VAL A 550 -7.27 -32.75 -13.02
C VAL A 550 -8.71 -33.20 -13.20
N SER A 551 -8.90 -34.41 -13.72
CA SER A 551 -10.19 -35.01 -14.03
C SER A 551 -10.15 -36.48 -13.61
N SER A 552 -10.80 -36.82 -12.50
CA SER A 552 -10.85 -38.18 -11.94
C SER A 552 -9.48 -38.83 -11.83
N LEU A 553 -8.52 -38.11 -11.20
CA LEU A 553 -7.11 -38.51 -11.03
C LEU A 553 -6.29 -38.63 -12.33
N ARG A 554 -6.82 -38.19 -13.47
CA ARG A 554 -6.08 -38.03 -14.73
C ARG A 554 -5.79 -36.55 -14.99
N VAL A 555 -4.72 -36.27 -15.72
CA VAL A 555 -4.39 -34.93 -16.19
C VAL A 555 -4.77 -34.86 -17.66
N GLU A 556 -5.82 -34.10 -17.97
CA GLU A 556 -6.18 -33.75 -19.34
C GLU A 556 -5.25 -32.64 -19.81
N HIS A 557 -4.46 -32.91 -20.85
CA HIS A 557 -3.47 -31.99 -21.41
C HIS A 557 -4.17 -30.97 -22.32
N TYR A 558 -3.87 -29.68 -22.16
CA TYR A 558 -4.40 -28.59 -22.99
C TYR A 558 -3.30 -27.83 -23.70
#